data_AF-F7RU71-F1
#
_entry.id   AF-F7RU71-F1
#
_cell.length_a   1.000
_cell.length_b   1.000
_cell.length_c   1.000
_cell.angle_alpha   90.00
_cell.angle_beta   90.00
_cell.angle_gamma   90.00
#
_symmetry.space_group_name_H-M   'P 1'
#
loop_
_entity.id
_entity.type
_entity.pdbx_description
1 polymer ?
#
loop_
_entity_poly.entity_id
_entity_poly.type
_entity_poly.pdbx_seq_one_letter_code
_entity_poly.pdbx_strand_id
1 'polypeptide(L)'
;MQVIFTKGSKRYGQLRCVRMDGSATQTQMPEQGIAPHDMIHYVVEKRLHIQGAFFAQVRAGADISFSLEHNEASLAVAEKTQIWQTESIVESLQSLLWSADTPTYAGFFIPVRAELR
;
A
#
# COMPACT_ATOMS: atom_id res chain seq x y z
N MET A 1 -1.23 -14.86 -6.28
CA MET A 1 -1.17 -13.66 -7.15
C MET A 1 0.27 -13.16 -7.17
N GLN A 2 0.75 -12.78 -8.35
CA GLN A 2 2.06 -12.15 -8.54
C GLN A 2 1.88 -10.63 -8.70
N VAL A 3 2.71 -9.85 -8.02
CA VAL A 3 2.75 -8.39 -8.13
C VAL A 3 4.05 -8.00 -8.84
N ILE A 4 3.94 -7.29 -9.95
CA ILE A 4 5.04 -7.00 -10.86
C ILE A 4 5.13 -5.48 -11.03
N PHE A 5 6.27 -4.91 -10.63
CA PHE A 5 6.62 -3.53 -10.89
C PHE A 5 7.58 -3.48 -12.08
N THR A 6 7.16 -2.83 -13.17
CA THR A 6 7.98 -2.65 -14.37
C THR A 6 8.37 -1.19 -14.47
N LYS A 7 9.68 -0.93 -14.45
CA LYS A 7 10.23 0.41 -14.67
C LYS A 7 9.96 0.87 -16.10
N GLY A 8 9.40 2.06 -16.25
CA GLY A 8 9.18 2.72 -17.53
C GLY A 8 10.42 3.43 -18.05
N SER A 9 10.39 3.80 -19.33
CA SER A 9 11.48 4.54 -19.99
C SER A 9 11.33 6.06 -19.91
N LYS A 10 10.20 6.56 -19.39
CA LYS A 10 9.87 7.99 -19.34
C LYS A 10 9.13 8.34 -18.04
N ARG A 11 7.89 8.83 -18.15
CA ARG A 11 7.11 9.40 -17.05
C ARG A 11 6.41 8.36 -16.17
N TYR A 12 6.09 7.21 -16.76
CA TYR A 12 5.32 6.18 -16.08
C TYR A 12 5.95 4.81 -16.28
N GLY A 13 6.07 4.06 -15.19
CA GLY A 13 6.19 2.62 -15.16
C GLY A 13 4.82 1.97 -15.04
N GLN A 14 4.81 0.69 -14.70
CA GLN A 14 3.60 -0.10 -14.58
C GLN A 14 3.61 -0.95 -13.31
N LEU A 15 2.47 -0.99 -12.63
CA LEU A 15 2.14 -2.00 -11.65
C LEU A 15 1.14 -2.98 -12.28
N ARG A 16 1.48 -4.26 -12.31
CA ARG A 16 0.62 -5.32 -12.82
C ARG A 16 0.45 -6.43 -11.78
N CYS A 17 -0.79 -6.84 -11.57
CA CYS A 17 -1.15 -7.95 -10.69
C CYS A 17 -1.70 -9.10 -11.53
N VAL A 18 -1.09 -10.29 -11.43
CA VAL A 18 -1.49 -11.50 -12.15
C VAL A 18 -2.02 -12.54 -11.16
N ARG A 19 -3.29 -12.94 -11.31
CA ARG A 19 -3.98 -13.91 -10.44
C ARG A 19 -3.66 -15.34 -10.86
N MET A 20 -4.11 -16.30 -10.04
CA MET A 20 -3.82 -17.73 -10.25
C MET A 20 -4.50 -18.29 -11.51
N ASP A 21 -5.64 -17.73 -11.89
CA ASP A 21 -6.39 -18.08 -13.11
C ASP A 21 -5.81 -17.40 -14.38
N GLY A 22 -4.74 -16.63 -14.25
CA GLY A 22 -4.13 -15.87 -15.35
C GLY A 22 -4.79 -14.52 -15.63
N SER A 23 -5.93 -14.19 -15.00
CA SER A 23 -6.51 -12.85 -15.08
C SER A 23 -5.56 -11.81 -14.49
N ALA A 24 -5.61 -10.58 -15.02
CA ALA A 24 -4.71 -9.53 -14.59
C ALA A 24 -5.40 -8.17 -14.53
N THR A 25 -4.90 -7.31 -13.66
CA THR A 25 -5.22 -5.88 -13.61
C THR A 25 -3.91 -5.09 -13.55
N GLN A 26 -3.91 -3.86 -14.04
CA GLN A 26 -2.72 -3.02 -14.10
C GLN A 26 -3.06 -1.54 -13.99
N THR A 27 -2.12 -0.78 -13.46
CA THR A 27 -2.18 0.69 -13.42
C THR A 27 -0.84 1.30 -13.77
N GLN A 28 -0.87 2.56 -14.21
CA GLN A 28 0.34 3.34 -14.47
C GLN A 28 0.90 3.88 -13.17
N MET A 29 2.22 3.83 -13.04
CA MET A 29 2.92 4.31 -11.85
C MET A 29 3.85 5.46 -12.21
N PRO A 30 3.72 6.65 -11.59
CA PRO A 30 4.66 7.74 -11.81
C PRO A 30 6.09 7.29 -11.48
N GLU A 31 7.05 7.63 -12.35
CA GLU A 31 8.49 7.37 -12.16
C GLU A 31 9.21 8.51 -11.43
N GLN A 32 8.56 9.65 -11.28
CA GLN A 32 9.11 10.86 -10.63
C GLN A 32 8.31 11.19 -9.37
N GLY A 33 9.00 11.72 -8.36
CA GLY A 33 8.44 11.97 -7.04
C GLY A 33 8.79 10.83 -6.06
N ILE A 34 8.00 10.70 -5.01
CA ILE A 34 8.14 9.62 -4.04
C ILE A 34 7.52 8.31 -4.55
N ALA A 35 7.72 7.23 -3.79
CA ALA A 35 7.12 5.94 -4.09
C ALA A 35 5.57 6.04 -4.26
N PRO A 36 5.00 5.47 -5.34
CA PRO A 36 3.55 5.46 -5.54
C PRO A 36 2.79 4.77 -4.40
N HIS A 37 1.58 5.24 -4.11
CA HIS A 37 0.74 4.76 -3.00
C HIS A 37 0.60 3.22 -2.99
N ASP A 38 0.25 2.62 -4.11
CA ASP A 38 0.08 1.16 -4.24
C ASP A 38 1.38 0.38 -4.03
N MET A 39 2.53 0.99 -4.31
CA MET A 39 3.84 0.39 -4.02
C MET A 39 4.11 0.37 -2.51
N ILE A 40 3.70 1.42 -1.81
CA ILE A 40 3.82 1.50 -0.35
C ILE A 40 2.90 0.46 0.31
N HIS A 41 1.66 0.30 -0.17
CA HIS A 41 0.78 -0.82 0.21
C HIS A 41 1.49 -2.17 0.08
N TYR A 42 2.16 -2.41 -1.05
CA TYR A 42 2.83 -3.68 -1.28
C TYR A 42 3.90 -3.95 -0.23
N VAL A 43 4.70 -2.94 0.12
CA VAL A 43 5.73 -3.07 1.14
C VAL A 43 5.11 -3.28 2.53
N VAL A 44 4.14 -2.46 2.93
CA VAL A 44 3.50 -2.51 4.25
C VAL A 44 2.79 -3.85 4.45
N GLU A 45 1.88 -4.22 3.55
CA GLU A 45 1.09 -5.44 3.67
C GLU A 45 1.96 -6.70 3.62
N LYS A 46 2.99 -6.72 2.76
CA LYS A 46 3.91 -7.85 2.67
C LYS A 46 4.78 -7.99 3.92
N ARG A 47 5.25 -6.89 4.50
CA ARG A 47 6.14 -6.91 5.68
C ARG A 47 5.39 -7.22 6.97
N LEU A 48 4.14 -6.76 7.08
CA LEU A 48 3.30 -6.97 8.25
C LEU A 48 2.37 -8.19 8.12
N HIS A 49 2.47 -8.94 7.03
CA HIS A 49 1.63 -10.11 6.75
C HIS A 49 0.13 -9.83 6.81
N ILE A 50 -0.28 -8.68 6.29
CA ILE A 50 -1.69 -8.24 6.27
C ILE A 50 -2.43 -9.01 5.16
N GLN A 51 -3.61 -9.55 5.48
CA GLN A 51 -4.32 -10.50 4.61
C GLN A 51 -5.74 -10.08 4.23
N GLY A 52 -6.24 -8.94 4.74
CA GLY A 52 -7.57 -8.41 4.50
C GLY A 52 -7.61 -6.96 4.01
N ALA A 53 -6.49 -6.42 3.52
CA ALA A 53 -6.37 -5.05 3.01
C ALA A 53 -6.36 -5.01 1.46
N PHE A 54 -5.67 -4.03 0.86
CA PHE A 54 -5.75 -3.69 -0.56
C PHE A 54 -5.35 -4.86 -1.47
N PHE A 55 -4.16 -5.46 -1.29
CA PHE A 55 -3.70 -6.54 -2.20
C PHE A 55 -4.45 -7.86 -1.98
N ALA A 56 -5.10 -8.03 -0.82
CA ALA A 56 -6.00 -9.16 -0.60
C ALA A 56 -7.26 -9.05 -1.47
N GLN A 57 -7.84 -7.85 -1.55
CA GLN A 57 -8.99 -7.56 -2.41
C GLN A 57 -8.62 -7.69 -3.89
N VAL A 58 -7.47 -7.14 -4.31
CA VAL A 58 -6.98 -7.31 -5.69
C VAL A 58 -6.78 -8.79 -6.04
N ARG A 59 -6.24 -9.59 -5.10
CA ARG A 59 -6.08 -11.04 -5.26
C ARG A 59 -7.41 -11.77 -5.38
N ALA A 60 -8.46 -11.30 -4.70
CA ALA A 60 -9.80 -11.88 -4.74
C ALA A 60 -10.60 -11.49 -5.99
N GLY A 61 -10.19 -10.44 -6.71
CA GLY A 61 -10.77 -10.08 -8.00
C GLY A 61 -10.90 -8.59 -8.26
N ALA A 62 -10.67 -7.73 -7.26
CA ALA A 62 -10.81 -6.28 -7.44
C ALA A 62 -9.83 -5.76 -8.50
N ASP A 63 -10.25 -4.76 -9.27
CA ASP A 63 -9.37 -4.03 -10.16
C ASP A 63 -8.43 -3.12 -9.35
N ILE A 64 -7.15 -3.05 -9.73
CA ILE A 64 -6.14 -2.29 -8.97
C ILE A 64 -6.34 -0.79 -9.05
N SER A 65 -6.98 -0.29 -10.10
CA SER A 65 -7.33 1.13 -10.19
C SER A 65 -8.56 1.49 -9.34
N PHE A 66 -9.22 0.49 -8.74
CA PHE A 66 -10.50 0.61 -8.01
C PHE A 66 -11.58 1.39 -8.78
N SER A 67 -11.44 1.45 -10.11
CA SER A 67 -12.36 2.15 -11.02
C SER A 67 -13.63 1.34 -11.32
N LEU A 68 -13.64 0.07 -10.91
CA LEU A 68 -14.77 -0.85 -11.03
C LEU A 68 -15.11 -1.36 -9.63
N GLU A 69 -16.41 -1.37 -9.32
CA GLU A 69 -16.96 -1.75 -8.02
C GLU A 69 -16.29 -2.99 -7.42
N HIS A 70 -16.06 -2.95 -6.11
CA HIS A 70 -15.54 -4.08 -5.35
C HIS A 70 -16.47 -5.27 -5.54
N ASN A 71 -16.09 -6.23 -6.38
CA ASN A 71 -16.88 -7.44 -6.56
C ASN A 71 -17.05 -8.19 -5.23
N GLU A 72 -18.12 -8.98 -5.09
CA GLU A 72 -18.49 -9.63 -3.83
C GLU A 72 -17.34 -10.46 -3.21
N ALA A 73 -16.54 -11.12 -4.04
CA ALA A 73 -15.38 -11.89 -3.58
C ALA A 73 -14.31 -11.02 -2.91
N SER A 74 -14.13 -9.79 -3.39
CA SER A 74 -13.21 -8.82 -2.79
C SER A 74 -13.74 -8.28 -1.47
N LEU A 75 -15.05 -8.02 -1.38
CA LEU A 75 -15.68 -7.62 -0.12
C LEU A 75 -15.63 -8.72 0.94
N ALA A 76 -15.73 -9.98 0.55
CA ALA A 76 -15.67 -11.12 1.47
C ALA A 76 -14.31 -11.29 2.16
N VAL A 77 -13.22 -10.81 1.53
CA VAL A 77 -11.87 -10.86 2.12
C VAL A 77 -11.46 -9.55 2.79
N ALA A 78 -12.22 -8.47 2.58
CA ALA A 78 -11.95 -7.16 3.15
C ALA A 78 -12.18 -7.20 4.67
N GLU A 79 -11.11 -6.97 5.45
CA GLU A 79 -11.21 -6.83 6.90
C GLU A 79 -11.01 -5.36 7.26
N LYS A 80 -12.07 -4.77 7.82
CA LYS A 80 -12.16 -3.32 8.03
C LYS A 80 -11.01 -2.79 8.88
N THR A 81 -10.63 -3.48 9.95
CA THR A 81 -9.57 -3.05 10.87
C THR A 81 -8.21 -3.01 10.17
N GLN A 82 -7.88 -4.07 9.44
CA GLN A 82 -6.66 -4.18 8.63
C GLN A 82 -6.64 -3.12 7.53
N ILE A 83 -7.77 -2.82 6.88
CA ILE A 83 -7.84 -1.73 5.92
C ILE A 83 -7.45 -0.41 6.60
N TRP A 84 -8.16 0.02 7.65
CA TRP A 84 -7.89 1.31 8.30
C TRP A 84 -6.49 1.42 8.88
N GLN A 85 -5.97 0.35 9.48
CA GLN A 85 -4.61 0.32 10.01
C GLN A 85 -3.57 0.38 8.89
N THR A 86 -3.80 -0.34 7.79
CA THR A 86 -2.89 -0.31 6.63
C THR A 86 -2.87 1.08 6.02
N GLU A 87 -4.03 1.69 5.75
CA GLU A 87 -4.12 3.05 5.19
C GLU A 87 -3.37 4.04 6.10
N SER A 88 -3.59 3.98 7.42
CA SER A 88 -2.91 4.88 8.37
C SER A 88 -1.38 4.75 8.32
N ILE A 89 -0.86 3.52 8.18
CA ILE A 89 0.58 3.26 8.08
C ILE A 89 1.12 3.71 6.71
N VAL A 90 0.40 3.42 5.63
CA VAL A 90 0.77 3.78 4.26
C VAL A 90 0.85 5.31 4.14
N GLU A 91 -0.16 6.03 4.57
CA GLU A 91 -0.22 7.50 4.55
C GLU A 91 0.89 8.14 5.40
N SER A 92 1.14 7.57 6.59
CA SER A 92 2.22 8.03 7.46
C SER A 92 3.59 7.83 6.81
N LEU A 93 3.83 6.66 6.21
CA LEU A 93 5.07 6.36 5.52
C LEU A 93 5.23 7.21 4.26
N GLN A 94 4.16 7.44 3.51
CA GLN A 94 4.16 8.28 2.33
C GLN A 94 4.51 9.73 2.69
N SER A 95 3.94 10.24 3.78
CA SER A 95 4.25 11.57 4.32
C SER A 95 5.72 11.69 4.75
N LEU A 96 6.27 10.66 5.40
CA LEU A 96 7.68 10.61 5.79
C LEU A 96 8.63 10.57 4.59
N LEU A 97 8.27 9.86 3.52
CA LEU A 97 9.06 9.86 2.28
C LEU A 97 9.08 11.25 1.62
N TRP A 98 7.99 12.01 1.73
CA TRP A 98 7.93 13.39 1.27
C TRP A 98 8.77 14.34 2.11
N SER A 99 8.87 14.13 3.42
CA SER A 99 9.62 15.03 4.31
C SER A 99 11.13 14.94 4.14
N ALA A 100 11.65 13.93 3.42
CA ALA A 100 13.08 13.63 3.23
C ALA A 100 13.89 13.38 4.53
N ASP A 101 13.26 13.52 5.69
CA ASP A 101 13.82 13.15 6.98
C ASP A 101 13.74 11.64 7.16
N THR A 102 14.88 11.01 7.45
CA THR A 102 14.89 9.61 7.87
C THR A 102 14.46 9.56 9.33
N PRO A 103 13.27 9.03 9.67
CA PRO A 103 12.86 8.93 11.05
C PRO A 103 13.83 8.01 11.79
N THR A 104 14.40 8.52 12.88
CA THR A 104 15.21 7.70 13.79
C THR A 104 14.31 7.20 14.92
N TYR A 105 14.61 6.01 15.44
CA TYR A 105 13.90 5.47 16.61
C TYR A 105 13.94 6.44 17.80
N ALA A 106 15.03 7.20 17.94
CA ALA A 106 15.18 8.23 18.96
C ALA A 106 14.22 9.42 18.78
N GLY A 107 13.91 9.81 17.54
CA GLY A 107 12.96 10.90 17.24
C GLY A 107 11.49 10.55 17.49
N PHE A 108 11.17 9.26 17.66
CA PHE A 108 9.80 8.79 17.96
C PHE A 108 9.47 8.81 19.46
N PHE A 109 10.47 8.93 20.35
CA PHE A 109 10.23 9.13 21.78
C PHE A 109 9.87 10.59 22.04
N ILE A 110 8.58 10.87 22.24
CA ILE A 110 8.17 12.08 22.94
C ILE A 110 8.36 11.78 24.44
N PRO A 111 9.34 12.39 25.14
CA PRO A 111 9.43 12.21 26.58
C PRO A 111 8.18 12.83 27.19
N VAL A 112 7.28 11.98 27.69
CA VAL A 112 6.23 12.43 28.61
C VAL A 112 6.97 12.87 29.87
N ARG A 113 7.27 14.17 29.99
CA ARG A 113 7.66 14.74 31.26
C ARG A 113 6.44 14.67 32.16
N ALA A 114 6.40 13.62 32.97
CA ALA A 114 5.56 13.61 34.16
C ALA A 114 6.09 14.72 35.09
N GLU A 115 5.55 15.93 34.97
CA GLU A 115 5.65 16.91 36.03
C GLU A 115 4.78 16.42 37.19
N LEU A 116 5.39 15.64 38.09
CA LEU A 116 4.83 15.36 39.40
C LEU A 116 4.85 16.68 40.18
N ARG A 117 3.67 17.29 40.36
CA ARG A 117 3.40 18.26 41.42
C ARG A 117 2.76 17.55 42.60
#